data_AF-A0A941HKL3-F1
#
_entry.id   AF-A0A941HKL3-F1
#
_cell.length_a   1.000
_cell.length_b   1.000
_cell.length_c   1.000
_cell.angle_alpha   90.00
_cell.angle_beta   90.00
_cell.angle_gamma   90.00
#
_symmetry.space_group_name_H-M   'P 1'
#
loop_
_entity.id
_entity.type
_entity.pdbx_description
1 polymer ?
#
loop_
_entity_poly.entity_id
_entity_poly.type
_entity_poly.pdbx_seq_one_letter_code
_entity_poly.pdbx_strand_id
1 'polypeptide(L)'
;MSVSANFNTFCDNLTISEEKQAIISLRFNSICEKLNKVYWNLNSTYGGIYIGSYGRRTVNSWANEVEMMFEMPIALKQKVESYGTNVQSAFLNDVRERISEIYPSAVVDKEKNTVAVIFSDKLKIHVLPVFRDKREVYLKADLSSGGSWKMFDPISEVKAINLGNQITNNNLQQLCKMIHSWKRNCNVPIKDVLLDTFAYDFLMQWQHRNCHYKNYDLMCVEFFEYLKNQKPSKISWEVLGSGRVIKNVENFRYKAIVAYYNTKNAIDLQRKNKYWKSRQKWREIFGNKFPESILLENQIKKLCQKVERFHKAELKCANILRQKGYISKATQVFFATMIVIGLMIIGNTDDFNLGVIVFGVSVMLFVFNLYVQRFNFSTVIRKHKESAIELLDIQKQYRNLLYELNNKNTNVAILREKKEVLQSRLRGVYSGTSVFISKTYLETSKIFNRPHEISDESSVPLHPKIKVPIWQGNKFFMEQQEQNLLGNQ
;
A
#
# COMPACT_ATOMS: atom_id res chain seq x y z
N MET A 1 3.06 -2.51 -13.89
CA MET A 1 4.01 -1.82 -12.99
C MET A 1 5.41 -2.41 -13.13
N SER A 2 6.37 -1.54 -13.44
CA SER A 2 7.80 -1.85 -13.54
C SER A 2 8.40 -2.20 -12.16
N VAL A 3 9.61 -2.78 -12.17
CA VAL A 3 10.44 -2.97 -10.96
C VAL A 3 10.57 -1.66 -10.20
N SER A 4 10.97 -0.59 -10.89
CA SER A 4 11.15 0.74 -10.31
C SER A 4 9.89 1.26 -9.61
N ALA A 5 8.72 1.12 -10.24
CA ALA A 5 7.47 1.61 -9.66
C ALA A 5 7.06 0.77 -8.42
N ASN A 6 7.24 -0.56 -8.47
CA ASN A 6 6.90 -1.42 -7.35
C ASN A 6 7.77 -1.12 -6.11
N PHE A 7 9.09 -1.01 -6.29
CA PHE A 7 10.01 -0.75 -5.20
C PHE A 7 9.90 0.68 -4.67
N ASN A 8 9.65 1.68 -5.51
CA ASN A 8 9.40 3.05 -5.06
C ASN A 8 8.16 3.09 -4.14
N THR A 9 7.01 2.58 -4.62
CA THR A 9 5.78 2.51 -3.80
C THR A 9 5.97 1.67 -2.54
N PHE A 10 6.73 0.58 -2.61
CA PHE A 10 7.05 -0.22 -1.44
C PHE A 10 7.81 0.61 -0.40
N CYS A 11 8.91 1.27 -0.79
CA CYS A 11 9.70 2.12 0.11
C CYS A 11 8.88 3.28 0.70
N ASP A 12 7.98 3.89 -0.08
CA ASP A 12 7.05 4.90 0.42
C ASP A 12 6.15 4.34 1.53
N ASN A 13 5.60 3.13 1.34
CA ASN A 13 4.75 2.44 2.33
C ASN A 13 5.47 2.09 3.65
N LEU A 14 6.81 2.03 3.62
CA LEU A 14 7.63 1.75 4.80
C LEU A 14 7.90 2.99 5.65
N THR A 15 7.68 4.19 5.11
CA THR A 15 8.04 5.45 5.77
C THR A 15 7.04 5.83 6.86
N ILE A 16 7.54 6.31 8.00
CA ILE A 16 6.71 6.82 9.10
C ILE A 16 5.99 8.09 8.62
N SER A 17 4.67 8.15 8.78
CA SER A 17 3.87 9.32 8.41
C SER A 17 4.29 10.56 9.19
N GLU A 18 4.13 11.74 8.57
CA GLU A 18 4.43 13.03 9.20
C GLU A 18 3.66 13.23 10.50
N GLU A 19 2.38 12.84 10.54
CA GLU A 19 1.55 12.85 11.74
C GLU A 19 2.17 12.04 12.88
N LYS A 20 2.62 10.81 12.60
CA LYS A 20 3.25 9.95 13.60
C LYS A 20 4.60 10.52 14.05
N GLN A 21 5.37 11.13 13.14
CA GLN A 21 6.61 11.82 13.49
C GLN A 21 6.36 13.01 14.42
N ALA A 22 5.31 13.81 14.14
CA ALA A 22 4.92 14.94 14.98
C ALA A 22 4.52 14.50 16.40
N ILE A 23 3.73 13.41 16.51
CA ILE A 23 3.36 12.82 17.81
C ILE A 23 4.59 12.33 18.58
N ILE A 24 5.51 11.61 17.91
CA ILE A 24 6.76 11.16 18.53
C ILE A 24 7.58 12.35 19.02
N SER A 25 7.72 13.40 18.19
CA SER A 25 8.46 14.61 18.54
C SER A 25 7.87 15.36 19.72
N LEU A 26 6.55 15.49 19.80
CA LEU A 26 5.87 16.15 20.92
C LEU A 26 6.18 15.42 22.23
N ARG A 27 5.98 14.10 22.25
CA ARG A 27 6.21 13.27 23.45
C ARG A 27 7.68 13.25 23.87
N PHE A 28 8.59 13.16 22.90
CA PHE A 28 10.02 13.26 23.14
C PHE A 28 10.38 14.61 23.79
N ASN A 29 9.88 15.72 23.24
CA ASN A 29 10.15 17.06 23.75
C ASN A 29 9.60 17.26 25.17
N SER A 30 8.39 16.76 25.47
CA SER A 30 7.83 16.82 26.82
C SER A 30 8.66 16.05 27.85
N ILE A 31 9.22 14.89 27.47
CA ILE A 31 10.15 14.14 28.34
C ILE A 31 11.43 14.95 28.56
N CYS A 32 12.05 15.49 27.49
CA CYS A 32 13.24 16.31 27.60
C CYS A 32 13.02 17.54 28.50
N GLU A 33 11.91 18.25 28.31
CA GLU A 33 11.56 19.41 29.14
C GLU A 33 11.44 19.05 30.61
N LYS A 34 10.75 17.94 30.92
CA LYS A 34 10.63 17.46 32.30
C LYS A 34 11.99 17.15 32.92
N LEU A 35 12.83 16.41 32.22
CA LEU A 35 14.16 16.03 32.73
C LEU A 35 15.10 17.23 32.84
N ASN A 36 15.06 18.18 31.90
CA ASN A 36 15.83 19.42 31.97
C ASN A 36 15.41 20.28 33.16
N LYS A 37 14.12 20.43 33.40
CA LYS A 37 13.63 21.21 34.54
C LYS A 37 14.08 20.61 35.88
N VAL A 38 14.06 19.28 36.00
CA VAL A 38 14.40 18.59 37.25
C VAL A 38 15.92 18.50 37.48
N TYR A 39 16.68 18.09 36.48
CA TYR A 39 18.10 17.75 36.67
C TYR A 39 19.05 18.88 36.28
N TRP A 40 18.68 19.71 35.31
CA TRP A 40 19.50 20.82 34.82
C TRP A 40 19.04 22.19 35.32
N ASN A 41 17.84 22.29 35.91
CA ASN A 41 17.17 23.54 36.23
C ASN A 41 17.03 24.45 34.98
N LEU A 42 16.70 23.84 33.84
CA LEU A 42 16.55 24.52 32.55
C LEU A 42 15.13 24.33 32.00
N ASN A 43 14.55 25.39 31.43
CA ASN A 43 13.30 25.34 30.66
C ASN A 43 13.64 25.17 29.17
N SER A 44 13.98 23.94 28.78
CA SER A 44 14.39 23.63 27.40
C SER A 44 13.97 22.22 26.99
N THR A 45 13.75 22.00 25.70
CA THR A 45 13.50 20.67 25.10
C THR A 45 14.75 20.04 24.50
N TYR A 46 15.92 20.69 24.58
CA TYR A 46 17.19 20.18 24.05
C TYR A 46 17.80 19.07 24.93
N GLY A 47 18.86 18.42 24.44
CA GLY A 47 19.64 17.44 25.22
C GLY A 47 19.19 15.98 25.09
N GLY A 48 18.04 15.73 24.49
CA GLY A 48 17.65 14.40 24.02
C GLY A 48 18.22 14.07 22.65
N ILE A 49 18.58 12.80 22.43
CA ILE A 49 19.02 12.28 21.13
C ILE A 49 18.21 11.03 20.79
N TYR A 50 17.61 10.98 19.59
CA TYR A 50 17.02 9.74 19.09
C TYR A 50 18.13 8.71 18.81
N ILE A 51 17.97 7.53 19.38
CA ILE A 51 18.87 6.39 19.18
C ILE A 51 18.08 5.19 18.64
N GLY A 52 18.72 4.03 18.55
CA GLY A 52 18.07 2.83 18.03
C GLY A 52 17.73 2.93 16.55
N SER A 53 16.80 2.09 16.08
CA SER A 53 16.38 2.08 14.68
C SER A 53 15.67 3.38 14.26
N TYR A 54 15.02 4.09 15.20
CA TYR A 54 14.44 5.40 14.94
C TYR A 54 15.53 6.46 14.72
N GLY A 55 16.54 6.51 15.60
CA GLY A 55 17.70 7.40 15.43
C GLY A 55 18.52 7.12 14.17
N ARG A 56 18.70 5.85 13.82
CA ARG A 56 19.36 5.42 12.56
C ARG A 56 18.49 5.62 11.31
N ARG A 57 17.21 6.00 11.48
CA ARG A 57 16.19 6.12 10.42
C ARG A 57 15.98 4.82 9.61
N THR A 58 16.19 3.68 10.24
CA THR A 58 16.04 2.34 9.64
C THR A 58 14.71 1.67 9.98
N VAL A 59 13.91 2.31 10.83
CA VAL A 59 12.63 1.80 11.33
C VAL A 59 11.47 1.95 10.31
N ASN A 60 10.52 1.02 10.37
CA ASN A 60 9.33 1.00 9.50
C ASN A 60 8.12 1.70 10.13
N SER A 61 7.15 2.09 9.31
CA SER A 61 5.93 2.85 9.68
C SER A 61 5.11 2.27 10.84
N TRP A 62 5.13 0.96 11.02
CA TRP A 62 4.39 0.23 12.06
C TRP A 62 5.18 -0.03 13.34
N ALA A 63 6.41 0.48 13.47
CA ALA A 63 7.15 0.33 14.71
C ALA A 63 6.50 1.15 15.81
N ASN A 64 6.40 0.56 17.00
CA ASN A 64 5.76 1.18 18.15
C ASN A 64 6.76 1.41 19.28
N GLU A 65 8.05 1.30 19.02
CA GLU A 65 9.11 1.54 19.99
C GLU A 65 10.06 2.60 19.44
N VAL A 66 10.33 3.61 20.25
CA VAL A 66 11.29 4.68 19.99
C VAL A 66 12.25 4.72 21.17
N GLU A 67 13.54 4.84 20.88
CA GLU A 67 14.57 4.90 21.90
C GLU A 67 15.16 6.32 21.89
N MET A 68 15.30 6.91 23.07
CA MET A 68 15.93 8.20 23.26
C MET A 68 17.03 8.10 24.30
N MET A 69 18.15 8.75 24.04
CA MET A 69 19.22 8.99 25.00
C MET A 69 19.04 10.38 25.59
N PHE A 70 19.23 10.53 26.90
CA PHE A 70 19.20 11.82 27.57
C PHE A 70 20.45 11.99 28.44
N GLU A 71 21.22 13.05 28.19
CA GLU A 71 22.45 13.34 28.91
C GLU A 71 22.15 13.98 30.28
N MET A 72 22.57 13.30 31.34
CA MET A 72 22.38 13.73 32.73
C MET A 72 23.58 14.54 33.24
N PRO A 73 23.39 15.46 34.19
CA PRO A 73 24.48 16.22 34.78
C PRO A 73 25.51 15.30 35.44
N ILE A 74 26.79 15.45 35.11
CA ILE A 74 27.85 14.58 35.66
C ILE A 74 27.96 14.67 37.19
N ALA A 75 27.63 15.81 37.80
CA ALA A 75 27.57 15.99 39.24
C ALA A 75 26.54 15.06 39.92
N LEU A 76 25.45 14.73 39.22
CA LEU A 76 24.44 13.78 39.72
C LEU A 76 25.02 12.38 39.84
N LYS A 77 25.93 11.96 38.94
CA LYS A 77 26.57 10.64 39.02
C LYS A 77 27.35 10.48 40.33
N GLN A 78 28.14 11.48 40.72
CA GLN A 78 28.91 11.45 41.96
C GLN A 78 28.01 11.36 43.18
N LYS A 79 26.90 12.12 43.18
CA LYS A 79 25.87 12.05 44.23
C LYS A 79 25.23 10.67 44.30
N VAL A 80 24.83 10.10 43.16
CA VAL A 80 24.22 8.77 43.08
C VAL A 80 25.17 7.69 43.60
N GLU A 81 26.47 7.77 43.27
CA GLU A 81 27.49 6.82 43.71
C GLU A 81 27.73 6.86 45.24
N SER A 82 27.46 7.99 45.91
CA SER A 82 27.60 8.10 47.36
C SER A 82 26.60 7.29 48.17
N TYR A 83 25.53 6.78 47.54
CA TYR A 83 24.44 6.06 48.21
C TYR A 83 24.69 4.55 48.40
N GLY A 84 25.86 4.03 48.00
CA GLY A 84 26.27 2.64 48.30
C GLY A 84 26.20 1.69 47.11
N THR A 85 25.61 0.50 47.30
CA THR A 85 25.55 -0.56 46.26
C THR A 85 24.22 -0.52 45.49
N ASN A 86 24.21 -1.03 44.25
CA ASN A 86 23.02 -1.08 43.36
C ASN A 86 22.36 0.29 43.06
N VAL A 87 23.17 1.34 43.04
CA VAL A 87 22.75 2.74 42.83
C VAL A 87 22.11 2.97 41.44
N GLN A 88 22.41 2.12 40.46
CA GLN A 88 21.86 2.19 39.11
C GLN A 88 20.35 1.90 39.09
N SER A 89 19.88 0.96 39.91
CA SER A 89 18.45 0.66 40.05
C SER A 89 17.72 1.84 40.69
N ALA A 90 18.29 2.41 41.76
CA ALA A 90 17.74 3.59 42.42
C ALA A 90 17.69 4.81 41.48
N PHE A 91 18.75 5.02 40.70
CA PHE A 91 18.82 6.07 39.70
C PHE A 91 17.72 5.95 38.63
N LEU A 92 17.54 4.76 38.03
CA LEU A 92 16.47 4.59 37.04
C LEU A 92 15.07 4.73 37.66
N ASN A 93 14.89 4.36 38.94
CA ASN A 93 13.64 4.59 39.65
C ASN A 93 13.37 6.07 39.91
N ASP A 94 14.38 6.87 40.29
CA ASP A 94 14.21 8.32 40.42
C ASP A 94 13.82 8.94 39.08
N VAL A 95 14.51 8.59 37.98
CA VAL A 95 14.13 9.07 36.64
C VAL A 95 12.70 8.67 36.27
N ARG A 96 12.31 7.42 36.56
CA ARG A 96 10.94 6.95 36.37
C ARG A 96 9.95 7.81 37.17
N GLU A 97 10.21 8.09 38.43
CA GLU A 97 9.35 8.95 39.27
C GLU A 97 9.15 10.33 38.66
N ARG A 98 10.24 10.96 38.19
CA ARG A 98 10.15 12.28 37.55
C ARG A 98 9.33 12.24 36.27
N ILE A 99 9.50 11.23 35.45
CA ILE A 99 8.70 11.09 34.22
C ILE A 99 7.23 10.76 34.57
N SER A 100 6.98 9.97 35.62
CA SER A 100 5.63 9.61 36.08
C SER A 100 4.77 10.82 36.47
N GLU A 101 5.38 11.95 36.86
CA GLU A 101 4.66 13.19 37.16
C GLU A 101 3.92 13.77 35.94
N ILE A 102 4.40 13.51 34.72
CA ILE A 102 3.74 13.93 33.47
C ILE A 102 3.14 12.75 32.68
N TYR A 103 3.71 11.55 32.85
CA TYR A 103 3.26 10.33 32.21
C TYR A 103 3.18 9.18 33.23
N PRO A 104 2.04 9.01 33.93
CA PRO A 104 1.88 8.00 34.97
C PRO A 104 2.17 6.56 34.54
N SER A 105 2.17 6.29 33.23
CA SER A 105 2.50 4.98 32.63
C SER A 105 4.00 4.67 32.56
N ALA A 106 4.88 5.53 33.06
CA ALA A 106 6.32 5.30 33.05
C ALA A 106 6.72 4.14 33.97
N VAL A 107 7.51 3.20 33.43
CA VAL A 107 7.99 1.99 34.11
C VAL A 107 9.48 1.76 33.86
N VAL A 108 10.19 1.14 34.80
CA VAL A 108 11.57 0.70 34.57
C VAL A 108 11.56 -0.59 33.74
N ASP A 109 12.14 -0.55 32.55
CA ASP A 109 12.40 -1.71 31.70
C ASP A 109 13.76 -2.29 32.06
N LYS A 110 13.74 -3.40 32.80
CA LYS A 110 14.95 -4.09 33.28
C LYS A 110 15.71 -4.80 32.17
N GLU A 111 15.05 -5.20 31.09
CA GLU A 111 15.70 -5.91 29.98
C GLU A 111 16.53 -4.92 29.15
N LYS A 112 15.97 -3.74 28.89
CA LYS A 112 16.66 -2.68 28.14
C LYS A 112 17.51 -1.76 29.01
N ASN A 113 17.37 -1.83 30.33
CA ASN A 113 17.95 -0.88 31.30
C ASN A 113 17.54 0.58 30.98
N THR A 114 16.24 0.79 30.76
CA THR A 114 15.66 2.09 30.40
C THR A 114 14.43 2.41 31.25
N VAL A 115 13.94 3.64 31.18
CA VAL A 115 12.58 3.99 31.63
C VAL A 115 11.68 4.02 30.40
N ALA A 116 10.70 3.13 30.32
CA ALA A 116 9.74 3.08 29.23
C ALA A 116 8.47 3.87 29.58
N VAL A 117 8.04 4.76 28.70
CA VAL A 117 6.74 5.42 28.76
C VAL A 117 5.80 4.73 27.77
N ILE A 118 4.69 4.18 28.26
CA ILE A 118 3.71 3.45 27.43
C ILE A 118 2.51 4.37 27.18
N PHE A 119 2.27 4.71 25.91
CA PHE A 119 1.17 5.58 25.51
C PHE A 119 -0.09 4.80 25.15
N SER A 120 -1.25 5.47 25.17
CA SER A 120 -2.55 4.87 24.86
C SER A 120 -2.65 4.33 23.43
N ASP A 121 -1.91 4.90 22.48
CA ASP A 121 -1.78 4.43 21.10
C ASP A 121 -0.80 3.26 20.93
N LYS A 122 -0.33 2.67 22.04
CA LYS A 122 0.63 1.57 22.12
C LYS A 122 2.06 1.94 21.71
N LEU A 123 2.35 3.21 21.39
CA LEU A 123 3.73 3.67 21.26
C LEU A 123 4.42 3.53 22.63
N LYS A 124 5.70 3.15 22.60
CA LYS A 124 6.59 3.15 23.75
C LYS A 124 7.78 4.05 23.44
N ILE A 125 8.11 4.95 24.36
CA ILE A 125 9.38 5.67 24.33
C ILE A 125 10.26 5.13 25.44
N HIS A 126 11.38 4.52 25.08
CA HIS A 126 12.42 4.08 26.00
C HIS A 126 13.43 5.19 26.20
N VAL A 127 13.42 5.76 27.41
CA VAL A 127 14.35 6.79 27.85
C VAL A 127 15.58 6.12 28.45
N LEU A 128 16.74 6.40 27.89
CA LEU A 128 18.04 5.96 28.36
C LEU A 128 18.81 7.15 28.95
N PRO A 129 18.74 7.36 30.27
CA PRO A 129 19.61 8.29 30.96
C PRO A 129 21.06 7.84 30.85
N VAL A 130 21.94 8.76 30.46
CA VAL A 130 23.38 8.51 30.37
C VAL A 130 24.16 9.61 31.05
N PHE A 131 25.35 9.27 31.54
CA PHE A 131 26.35 10.24 31.97
C PHE A 131 27.45 10.31 30.94
N ARG A 132 27.98 11.50 30.68
CA ARG A 132 29.15 11.70 29.83
C ARG A 132 30.38 11.80 30.72
N ASP A 133 31.34 10.91 30.52
CA ASP A 133 32.59 10.92 31.29
C ASP A 133 33.60 11.94 30.72
N LYS A 134 34.74 12.11 31.41
CA LYS A 134 35.80 13.05 30.99
C LYS A 134 36.46 12.72 29.66
N ARG A 135 36.24 11.53 29.11
CA ARG A 135 36.78 11.07 27.83
C ARG A 135 35.73 11.17 26.72
N GLU A 136 34.63 11.89 26.97
CA GLU A 136 33.52 12.07 26.04
C GLU A 136 32.77 10.75 25.74
N VAL A 137 32.87 9.77 26.64
CA VAL A 137 32.20 8.47 26.51
C VAL A 137 30.94 8.45 27.35
N TYR A 138 29.85 7.94 26.77
CA TYR A 138 28.58 7.78 27.48
C TYR A 138 28.56 6.51 28.32
N LEU A 139 28.09 6.66 29.56
CA LEU A 139 27.90 5.62 30.55
C LEU A 139 26.40 5.43 30.81
N LYS A 140 25.90 4.22 30.59
CA LYS A 140 24.53 3.84 30.92
C LYS A 140 24.47 2.94 32.16
N ALA A 141 23.33 2.93 32.83
CA ALA A 141 23.02 1.95 33.85
C ALA A 141 22.95 0.53 33.24
N ASP A 142 23.46 -0.44 33.99
CA ASP A 142 23.26 -1.87 33.77
C ASP A 142 22.79 -2.45 35.09
N LEU A 143 21.57 -3.00 35.11
CA LEU A 143 20.93 -3.53 36.30
C LEU A 143 21.31 -5.00 36.58
N SER A 144 22.11 -5.61 35.70
CA SER A 144 22.59 -6.99 35.89
C SER A 144 23.65 -7.07 37.00
N SER A 145 23.75 -8.25 37.62
CA SER A 145 24.83 -8.61 38.56
C SER A 145 25.10 -7.59 39.67
N GLY A 146 24.05 -6.97 40.23
CA GLY A 146 24.17 -6.02 41.35
C GLY A 146 24.39 -4.56 40.95
N GLY A 147 24.37 -4.24 39.66
CA GLY A 147 24.42 -2.88 39.15
C GLY A 147 25.82 -2.44 38.73
N SER A 148 25.94 -1.85 37.53
CA SER A 148 27.19 -1.22 37.08
C SER A 148 26.95 -0.13 36.04
N TRP A 149 27.94 0.74 35.82
CA TRP A 149 27.96 1.68 34.70
C TRP A 149 28.69 1.05 33.52
N LYS A 150 28.04 0.98 32.35
CA LYS A 150 28.62 0.42 31.13
C LYS A 150 28.79 1.50 30.07
N MET A 151 29.91 1.45 29.36
CA MET A 151 30.12 2.25 28.16
C MET A 151 29.08 1.91 27.10
N PHE A 152 28.55 2.94 26.43
CA PHE A 152 27.54 2.77 25.40
C PHE A 152 27.61 3.92 24.39
N ASP A 153 27.95 3.65 23.13
CA ASP A 153 28.06 4.69 22.10
C ASP A 153 27.04 4.46 20.96
N PRO A 154 25.76 4.82 21.16
CA PRO A 154 24.75 4.72 20.12
C PRO A 154 24.91 5.82 19.07
N ILE A 155 25.61 6.92 19.38
CA ILE A 155 25.78 8.05 18.47
C ILE A 155 26.64 7.64 17.28
N SER A 156 27.73 6.88 17.51
CA SER A 156 28.56 6.38 16.42
C SER A 156 27.79 5.45 15.48
N GLU A 157 26.84 4.65 15.98
CA GLU A 157 25.95 3.83 15.14
C GLU A 157 25.07 4.71 14.23
N VAL A 158 24.48 5.77 14.79
CA VAL A 158 23.65 6.74 14.05
C VAL A 158 24.47 7.47 12.99
N LYS A 159 25.66 7.96 13.36
CA LYS A 159 26.58 8.66 12.44
C LYS A 159 27.00 7.75 11.29
N ALA A 160 27.37 6.50 11.59
CA ALA A 160 27.84 5.56 10.58
C ALA A 160 26.74 5.19 9.57
N ILE A 161 25.49 4.97 10.02
CA ILE A 161 24.36 4.76 9.10
C ILE A 161 24.08 6.01 8.28
N ASN A 162 24.08 7.20 8.88
CA ASN A 162 23.80 8.44 8.14
C ASN A 162 24.85 8.72 7.06
N LEU A 163 26.13 8.57 7.38
CA LEU A 163 27.23 8.70 6.41
C LEU A 163 27.14 7.62 5.32
N GLY A 164 26.93 6.36 5.73
CA GLY A 164 26.71 5.23 4.82
C GLY A 164 25.55 5.47 3.86
N ASN A 165 24.49 6.12 4.33
CA ASN A 165 23.32 6.44 3.53
C ASN A 165 23.61 7.52 2.48
N GLN A 166 24.39 8.55 2.84
CA GLN A 166 24.80 9.60 1.91
C GLN A 166 25.64 9.03 0.76
N ILE A 167 26.61 8.15 1.07
CA ILE A 167 27.51 7.56 0.06
C ILE A 167 26.88 6.45 -0.78
N THR A 168 25.67 6.00 -0.42
CA THR A 168 24.89 4.96 -1.13
C THR A 168 23.66 5.54 -1.84
N ASN A 169 23.59 6.86 -2.06
CA ASN A 169 22.43 7.52 -2.67
C ASN A 169 21.10 7.19 -1.94
N ASN A 170 21.14 7.23 -0.61
CA ASN A 170 20.04 6.88 0.29
C ASN A 170 19.60 5.41 0.27
N ASN A 171 20.31 4.53 -0.43
CA ASN A 171 19.92 3.12 -0.54
C ASN A 171 20.10 2.35 0.77
N LEU A 172 21.01 2.75 1.65
CA LEU A 172 21.23 2.06 2.93
C LEU A 172 20.00 2.06 3.83
N GLN A 173 19.45 3.24 4.14
CA GLN A 173 18.25 3.33 4.99
C GLN A 173 17.05 2.65 4.33
N GLN A 174 16.95 2.69 2.99
CA GLN A 174 15.89 1.99 2.27
C GLN A 174 16.05 0.48 2.38
N LEU A 175 17.25 -0.06 2.16
CA LEU A 175 17.53 -1.49 2.30
C LEU A 175 17.24 -1.95 3.73
N CYS A 176 17.68 -1.22 4.74
CA CYS A 176 17.38 -1.49 6.15
C CYS A 176 15.86 -1.61 6.41
N LYS A 177 15.06 -0.65 5.93
CA LYS A 177 13.59 -0.70 6.09
C LYS A 177 12.99 -1.91 5.37
N MET A 178 13.47 -2.20 4.16
CA MET A 178 12.99 -3.34 3.37
C MET A 178 13.27 -4.66 4.09
N ILE A 179 14.47 -4.84 4.64
CA ILE A 179 14.86 -6.08 5.33
C ILE A 179 14.23 -6.19 6.72
N HIS A 180 13.90 -5.07 7.39
CA HIS A 180 13.03 -5.07 8.56
C HIS A 180 11.60 -5.53 8.22
N SER A 181 11.10 -5.18 7.02
CA SER A 181 9.82 -5.71 6.52
C SER A 181 9.89 -7.22 6.31
N TRP A 182 10.98 -7.70 5.69
CA TRP A 182 11.24 -9.13 5.52
C TRP A 182 11.33 -9.87 6.86
N LYS A 183 12.10 -9.33 7.82
CA LYS A 183 12.25 -9.90 9.15
C LYS A 183 10.89 -10.13 9.81
N ARG A 184 10.04 -9.10 9.81
CA ARG A 184 8.70 -9.17 10.40
C ARG A 184 7.79 -10.14 9.65
N ASN A 185 7.76 -10.07 8.32
CA ASN A 185 6.87 -10.88 7.50
C ASN A 185 7.23 -12.38 7.57
N CYS A 186 8.52 -12.70 7.58
CA CYS A 186 9.00 -14.08 7.55
C CYS A 186 9.37 -14.63 8.94
N ASN A 187 9.15 -13.87 10.02
CA ASN A 187 9.56 -14.20 11.40
C ASN A 187 11.04 -14.63 11.46
N VAL A 188 11.93 -13.77 10.98
CA VAL A 188 13.36 -14.09 10.90
C VAL A 188 14.01 -13.88 12.28
N PRO A 189 14.72 -14.89 12.81
CA PRO A 189 15.32 -14.82 14.13
C PRO A 189 16.66 -14.05 14.10
N ILE A 190 16.58 -12.75 13.89
CA ILE A 190 17.73 -11.85 13.79
C ILE A 190 17.46 -10.50 14.46
N LYS A 191 18.45 -9.95 15.17
CA LYS A 191 18.37 -8.62 15.78
C LYS A 191 18.39 -7.52 14.70
N ASP A 192 17.60 -6.46 14.88
CA ASP A 192 17.50 -5.35 13.91
C ASP A 192 18.85 -4.67 13.67
N VAL A 193 19.60 -4.41 14.74
CA VAL A 193 20.94 -3.82 14.62
C VAL A 193 21.92 -4.70 13.84
N LEU A 194 21.77 -6.03 13.86
CA LEU A 194 22.59 -6.92 13.03
C LEU A 194 22.18 -6.82 11.56
N LEU A 195 20.89 -6.71 11.27
CA LEU A 195 20.42 -6.47 9.90
C LEU A 195 20.92 -5.13 9.35
N ASP A 196 20.85 -4.07 10.15
CA ASP A 196 21.40 -2.75 9.78
C ASP A 196 22.91 -2.84 9.48
N THR A 197 23.67 -3.59 10.29
CA THR A 197 25.11 -3.84 10.08
C THR A 197 25.35 -4.61 8.77
N PHE A 198 24.59 -5.68 8.53
CA PHE A 198 24.72 -6.44 7.27
C PHE A 198 24.36 -5.63 6.03
N ALA A 199 23.35 -4.77 6.10
CA ALA A 199 22.98 -3.88 5.01
C ALA A 199 24.12 -2.91 4.68
N TYR A 200 24.76 -2.35 5.70
CA TYR A 200 25.93 -1.49 5.54
C TYR A 200 27.09 -2.24 4.90
N ASP A 201 27.53 -3.36 5.50
CA ASP A 201 28.67 -4.15 5.01
C ASP A 201 28.49 -4.56 3.55
N PHE A 202 27.28 -5.01 3.20
CA PHE A 202 26.93 -5.36 1.83
C PHE A 202 27.05 -4.16 0.90
N LEU A 203 26.38 -3.04 1.20
CA LEU A 203 26.36 -1.88 0.31
C LEU A 203 27.72 -1.22 0.16
N MET A 204 28.58 -1.27 1.17
CA MET A 204 29.95 -0.74 1.06
C MET A 204 30.79 -1.51 0.05
N GLN A 205 30.55 -2.81 -0.09
CA GLN A 205 31.28 -3.68 -1.02
C GLN A 205 30.56 -3.80 -2.37
N TRP A 206 29.28 -3.45 -2.43
CA TRP A 206 28.47 -3.63 -3.63
C TRP A 206 28.76 -2.56 -4.69
N GLN A 207 29.08 -3.01 -5.91
CA GLN A 207 29.46 -2.12 -7.02
C GLN A 207 28.31 -1.18 -7.43
N HIS A 208 27.07 -1.63 -7.32
CA HIS A 208 25.89 -0.88 -7.73
C HIS A 208 25.22 -0.11 -6.58
N ARG A 209 25.94 0.18 -5.49
CA ARG A 209 25.39 0.81 -4.27
C ARG A 209 24.66 2.14 -4.45
N ASN A 210 24.92 2.87 -5.53
CA ASN A 210 24.24 4.14 -5.87
C ASN A 210 23.07 3.98 -6.85
N CYS A 211 22.60 2.74 -7.07
CA CYS A 211 21.56 2.48 -8.06
C CYS A 211 20.22 3.17 -7.74
N HIS A 212 19.38 3.30 -8.76
CA HIS A 212 17.99 3.71 -8.61
C HIS A 212 17.07 2.49 -8.49
N TYR A 213 15.80 2.72 -8.14
CA TYR A 213 14.76 1.68 -7.96
C TYR A 213 14.64 0.64 -9.08
N LYS A 214 15.05 0.96 -10.31
CA LYS A 214 15.08 0.00 -11.42
C LYS A 214 15.99 -1.22 -11.19
N ASN A 215 16.97 -1.11 -10.29
CA ASN A 215 17.93 -2.18 -9.95
C ASN A 215 17.74 -2.68 -8.50
N TYR A 216 16.63 -2.32 -7.83
CA TYR A 216 16.38 -2.79 -6.46
C TYR A 216 16.11 -4.29 -6.39
N ASP A 217 15.58 -4.88 -7.46
CA ASP A 217 15.48 -6.33 -7.58
C ASP A 217 16.86 -7.00 -7.54
N LEU A 218 17.84 -6.44 -8.26
CA LEU A 218 19.24 -6.87 -8.23
C LEU A 218 19.86 -6.69 -6.83
N MET A 219 19.65 -5.53 -6.21
CA MET A 219 20.08 -5.28 -4.82
C MET A 219 19.54 -6.35 -3.87
N CYS A 220 18.26 -6.70 -3.98
CA CYS A 220 17.64 -7.69 -3.11
C CYS A 220 18.24 -9.09 -3.31
N VAL A 221 18.40 -9.55 -4.57
CA VAL A 221 18.94 -10.89 -4.81
C VAL A 221 20.37 -11.02 -4.31
N GLU A 222 21.22 -10.02 -4.56
CA GLU A 222 22.61 -10.04 -4.11
C GLU A 222 22.74 -9.85 -2.60
N PHE A 223 21.87 -9.04 -1.97
CA PHE A 223 21.83 -8.95 -0.52
C PHE A 223 21.43 -10.26 0.15
N PHE A 224 20.39 -10.95 -0.36
CA PHE A 224 20.01 -12.26 0.19
C PHE A 224 21.04 -13.35 -0.11
N GLU A 225 21.79 -13.21 -1.22
CA GLU A 225 22.96 -14.05 -1.50
C GLU A 225 24.07 -13.84 -0.45
N TYR A 226 24.38 -12.59 -0.15
CA TYR A 226 25.31 -12.21 0.90
C TYR A 226 24.90 -12.76 2.28
N LEU A 227 23.60 -12.67 2.64
CA LEU A 227 23.08 -13.19 3.90
C LEU A 227 23.12 -14.72 3.99
N LYS A 228 22.75 -15.44 2.92
CA LYS A 228 22.77 -16.92 2.96
C LYS A 228 24.19 -17.48 3.07
N ASN A 229 25.19 -16.75 2.59
CA ASN A 229 26.60 -17.15 2.60
C ASN A 229 27.32 -16.81 3.93
N GLN A 230 26.64 -16.24 4.92
CA GLN A 230 27.22 -15.99 6.23
C GLN A 230 27.62 -17.30 6.92
N LYS A 231 28.85 -17.38 7.47
CA LYS A 231 29.39 -18.59 8.11
C LYS A 231 28.45 -19.11 9.22
N PRO A 232 28.02 -20.38 9.20
CA PRO A 232 27.15 -20.96 10.25
C PRO A 232 27.76 -20.90 11.65
N SER A 233 29.09 -21.04 11.76
CA SER A 233 29.84 -21.00 13.02
C SER A 233 29.94 -19.59 13.64
N LYS A 234 29.70 -18.53 12.86
CA LYS A 234 29.75 -17.16 13.38
C LYS A 234 28.44 -16.84 14.10
N ILE A 235 28.54 -16.55 15.40
CA ILE A 235 27.40 -16.22 16.29
C ILE A 235 27.52 -14.81 16.90
N SER A 236 28.62 -14.08 16.61
CA SER A 236 28.86 -12.72 17.08
C SER A 236 29.40 -11.81 15.98
N TRP A 237 29.01 -10.54 16.05
CA TRP A 237 29.40 -9.49 15.10
C TRP A 237 29.65 -8.19 15.85
N GLU A 238 30.52 -7.35 15.31
CA GLU A 238 30.68 -5.97 15.75
C GLU A 238 29.61 -5.12 15.08
N VAL A 239 28.97 -4.26 15.86
CA VAL A 239 28.00 -3.30 15.35
C VAL A 239 28.75 -2.16 14.67
N LEU A 240 28.27 -1.78 13.49
CA LEU A 240 28.75 -0.62 12.77
C LEU A 240 28.80 0.64 13.66
N GLY A 241 29.92 1.36 13.61
CA GLY A 241 30.11 2.63 14.30
C GLY A 241 30.55 2.47 15.75
N SER A 242 29.77 1.75 16.57
CA SER A 242 30.08 1.58 18.00
C SER A 242 31.10 0.49 18.30
N GLY A 243 31.32 -0.45 17.37
CA GLY A 243 32.23 -1.59 17.56
C GLY A 243 31.78 -2.59 18.63
N ARG A 244 30.62 -2.39 19.27
CA ARG A 244 30.16 -3.30 20.32
C ARG A 244 29.80 -4.65 19.73
N VAL A 245 30.08 -5.71 20.48
CA VAL A 245 29.78 -7.08 20.04
C VAL A 245 28.32 -7.43 20.32
N ILE A 246 27.59 -7.86 19.29
CA ILE A 246 26.25 -8.42 19.38
C ILE A 246 26.26 -9.92 19.06
N LYS A 247 25.50 -10.69 19.84
CA LYS A 247 25.31 -12.13 19.64
C LYS A 247 23.97 -12.44 18.96
N ASN A 248 23.96 -13.34 17.99
CA ASN A 248 22.78 -13.93 17.35
C ASN A 248 22.97 -15.45 17.22
N VAL A 249 22.48 -16.20 18.20
CA VAL A 249 22.65 -17.67 18.28
C VAL A 249 21.72 -18.39 17.31
N GLU A 250 20.52 -17.85 17.11
CA GLU A 250 19.53 -18.45 16.22
C GLU A 250 19.94 -18.35 14.75
N ASN A 251 19.60 -19.38 13.98
CA ASN A 251 19.99 -19.48 12.59
C ASN A 251 19.02 -18.71 11.68
N PHE A 252 19.40 -17.53 11.20
CA PHE A 252 18.62 -16.76 10.23
C PHE A 252 18.82 -17.21 8.76
N ARG A 253 19.86 -18.00 8.48
CA ARG A 253 20.34 -18.26 7.09
C ARG A 253 19.33 -19.02 6.26
N TYR A 254 18.58 -19.96 6.84
CA TYR A 254 17.56 -20.70 6.10
C TYR A 254 16.46 -19.77 5.56
N LYS A 255 16.07 -18.74 6.30
CA LYS A 255 15.14 -17.70 5.80
C LYS A 255 15.77 -16.88 4.68
N ALA A 256 17.07 -16.58 4.77
CA ALA A 256 17.79 -15.89 3.70
C ALA A 256 17.88 -16.73 2.43
N ILE A 257 18.08 -18.05 2.54
CA ILE A 257 18.05 -18.99 1.39
C ILE A 257 16.69 -18.94 0.70
N VAL A 258 15.59 -19.03 1.46
CA VAL A 258 14.23 -18.95 0.90
C VAL A 258 14.01 -17.60 0.20
N ALA A 259 14.42 -16.50 0.83
CA ALA A 259 14.31 -15.17 0.24
C ALA A 259 15.12 -15.04 -1.06
N TYR A 260 16.35 -15.55 -1.11
CA TYR A 260 17.20 -15.57 -2.30
C TYR A 260 16.56 -16.31 -3.49
N TYR A 261 15.98 -17.50 -3.26
CA TYR A 261 15.29 -18.20 -4.35
C TYR A 261 14.00 -17.51 -4.76
N ASN A 262 13.28 -16.89 -3.82
CA ASN A 262 12.11 -16.09 -4.14
C ASN A 262 12.45 -14.83 -4.95
N THR A 263 13.56 -14.15 -4.70
CA THR A 263 14.00 -13.02 -5.53
C THR A 263 14.37 -13.47 -6.94
N LYS A 264 15.13 -14.56 -7.09
CA LYS A 264 15.44 -15.16 -8.40
C LYS A 264 14.17 -15.50 -9.18
N ASN A 265 13.22 -16.17 -8.54
CA ASN A 265 11.93 -16.50 -9.13
C ASN A 265 11.15 -15.23 -9.52
N ALA A 266 11.14 -14.20 -8.67
CA ALA A 266 10.47 -12.95 -8.98
C ALA A 266 11.06 -12.27 -10.21
N ILE A 267 12.39 -12.25 -10.35
CA ILE A 267 13.11 -11.66 -11.49
C ILE A 267 12.83 -12.45 -12.78
N ASP A 268 12.87 -13.79 -12.73
CA ASP A 268 12.55 -14.63 -13.89
C ASP A 268 11.09 -14.41 -14.36
N LEU A 269 10.14 -14.37 -13.42
CA LEU A 269 8.74 -14.06 -13.71
C LEU A 269 8.57 -12.66 -14.30
N GLN A 270 9.34 -11.67 -13.83
CA GLN A 270 9.34 -10.32 -14.38
C GLN A 270 9.83 -10.32 -15.84
N ARG A 271 10.93 -11.01 -16.13
CA ARG A 271 11.48 -11.16 -17.50
C ARG A 271 10.52 -11.87 -18.45
N LYS A 272 9.75 -12.83 -17.95
CA LYS A 272 8.70 -13.55 -18.69
C LYS A 272 7.37 -12.78 -18.79
N ASN A 273 7.34 -11.48 -18.46
CA ASN A 273 6.14 -10.63 -18.44
C ASN A 273 5.02 -11.15 -17.50
N LYS A 274 5.32 -12.04 -16.54
CA LYS A 274 4.38 -12.58 -15.54
C LYS A 274 4.37 -11.68 -14.30
N TYR A 275 4.07 -10.40 -14.51
CA TYR A 275 4.24 -9.34 -13.50
C TYR A 275 3.50 -9.58 -12.19
N TRP A 276 2.27 -10.13 -12.25
CA TRP A 276 1.53 -10.45 -11.04
C TRP A 276 2.20 -11.53 -10.20
N LYS A 277 2.63 -12.64 -10.83
CA LYS A 277 3.33 -13.73 -10.14
C LYS A 277 4.66 -13.27 -9.56
N SER A 278 5.39 -12.42 -10.30
CA SER A 278 6.62 -11.78 -9.80
C SER A 278 6.36 -10.99 -8.50
N ARG A 279 5.30 -10.16 -8.47
CA ARG A 279 4.93 -9.41 -7.27
C ARG A 279 4.51 -10.31 -6.10
N GLN A 280 3.82 -11.42 -6.36
CA GLN A 280 3.50 -12.37 -5.28
C GLN A 280 4.77 -12.92 -4.63
N LYS A 281 5.81 -13.21 -5.42
CA LYS A 281 7.12 -13.60 -4.88
C LYS A 281 7.77 -12.49 -4.03
N TRP A 282 7.64 -11.23 -4.44
CA TRP A 282 8.09 -10.11 -3.60
C TRP A 282 7.26 -9.95 -2.31
N ARG A 283 5.95 -10.20 -2.35
CA ARG A 283 5.08 -10.19 -1.17
C ARG A 283 5.34 -11.36 -0.22
N GLU A 284 5.73 -12.52 -0.72
CA GLU A 284 6.19 -13.64 0.11
C GLU A 284 7.42 -13.24 0.96
N ILE A 285 8.27 -12.36 0.43
CA ILE A 285 9.44 -11.83 1.14
C ILE A 285 9.04 -10.68 2.07
N PHE A 286 8.44 -9.62 1.52
CA PHE A 286 8.29 -8.34 2.20
C PHE A 286 6.92 -8.11 2.86
N GLY A 287 5.94 -8.97 2.57
CA GLY A 287 4.57 -8.88 3.07
C GLY A 287 3.67 -7.93 2.29
N ASN A 288 2.48 -7.68 2.85
CA ASN A 288 1.39 -6.96 2.18
C ASN A 288 1.66 -5.47 1.91
N LYS A 289 2.75 -4.93 2.48
CA LYS A 289 3.20 -3.55 2.21
C LYS A 289 3.84 -3.40 0.84
N PHE A 290 4.31 -4.49 0.25
CA PHE A 290 4.70 -4.50 -1.16
C PHE A 290 3.46 -4.40 -2.04
N PRO A 291 3.42 -3.49 -3.03
CA PRO A 291 2.17 -3.06 -3.69
C PRO A 291 1.41 -4.18 -4.39
N GLU A 292 0.08 -4.09 -4.30
CA GLU A 292 -0.87 -4.97 -4.99
C GLU A 292 -1.51 -4.21 -6.17
N SER A 293 -1.21 -4.61 -7.41
CA SER A 293 -1.81 -3.96 -8.60
C SER A 293 -3.28 -4.34 -8.82
N ILE A 294 -3.80 -5.30 -8.05
CA ILE A 294 -5.10 -5.93 -8.30
C ILE A 294 -6.23 -4.90 -8.18
N LEU A 295 -6.18 -3.97 -7.23
CA LEU A 295 -7.30 -3.05 -7.01
C LEU A 295 -7.46 -2.04 -8.16
N LEU A 296 -6.38 -1.36 -8.59
CA LEU A 296 -6.46 -0.35 -9.64
C LEU A 296 -6.70 -0.99 -11.02
N GLU A 297 -6.00 -2.09 -11.31
CA GLU A 297 -6.17 -2.84 -12.56
C GLU A 297 -7.59 -3.43 -12.66
N ASN A 298 -8.12 -4.00 -11.56
CA ASN A 298 -9.50 -4.49 -11.53
C ASN A 298 -10.51 -3.35 -11.61
N GLN A 299 -10.26 -2.20 -10.97
CA GLN A 299 -11.14 -1.03 -11.11
C GLN A 299 -11.20 -0.56 -12.56
N ILE A 300 -10.06 -0.42 -13.24
CA ILE A 300 -10.03 0.03 -14.64
C ILE A 300 -10.63 -1.04 -15.57
N LYS A 301 -10.38 -2.33 -15.35
CA LYS A 301 -11.03 -3.43 -16.09
C LYS A 301 -12.55 -3.42 -15.91
N LYS A 302 -13.04 -3.27 -14.67
CA LYS A 302 -14.47 -3.13 -14.36
C LYS A 302 -15.08 -1.91 -15.07
N LEU A 303 -14.40 -0.77 -15.06
CA LEU A 303 -14.85 0.45 -15.78
C LEU A 303 -14.87 0.22 -17.30
N CYS A 304 -13.86 -0.42 -17.88
CA CYS A 304 -13.81 -0.72 -19.31
C CYS A 304 -14.95 -1.67 -19.74
N GLN A 305 -15.24 -2.72 -18.95
CA GLN A 305 -16.37 -3.62 -19.19
C GLN A 305 -17.72 -2.90 -19.06
N LYS A 306 -17.84 -1.98 -18.09
CA LYS A 306 -19.02 -1.14 -17.90
C LYS A 306 -19.29 -0.24 -19.11
N VAL A 307 -18.26 0.47 -19.60
CA VAL A 307 -18.37 1.34 -20.79
C VAL A 307 -18.74 0.53 -22.03
N GLU A 308 -18.17 -0.67 -22.22
CA GLU A 308 -18.51 -1.52 -23.37
C GLU A 308 -19.98 -1.95 -23.39
N ARG A 309 -20.53 -2.35 -22.22
CA ARG A 309 -21.94 -2.71 -22.11
C ARG A 309 -22.85 -1.53 -22.44
N PHE A 310 -22.48 -0.34 -21.99
CA PHE A 310 -23.27 0.86 -22.23
C PHE A 310 -23.22 1.29 -23.71
N HIS A 311 -22.05 1.25 -24.35
CA HIS A 311 -21.93 1.46 -25.80
C HIS A 311 -22.85 0.51 -26.61
N LYS A 312 -22.88 -0.78 -26.25
CA LYS A 312 -23.78 -1.76 -26.90
C LYS A 312 -25.26 -1.45 -26.64
N ALA A 313 -25.60 -0.96 -25.44
CA ALA A 313 -26.97 -0.57 -25.11
C ALA A 313 -27.44 0.64 -25.93
N GLU A 314 -26.61 1.67 -26.09
CA GLU A 314 -26.86 2.85 -26.91
C GLU A 314 -27.14 2.50 -28.39
N LEU A 315 -26.29 1.64 -28.98
CA LEU A 315 -26.49 1.16 -30.34
C LEU A 315 -27.78 0.35 -30.49
N LYS A 316 -28.11 -0.49 -29.50
CA LYS A 316 -29.35 -1.26 -29.49
C LYS A 316 -30.59 -0.36 -29.39
N CYS A 317 -30.55 0.67 -28.54
CA CYS A 317 -31.61 1.67 -28.44
C CYS A 317 -31.81 2.42 -29.76
N ALA A 318 -30.74 2.88 -30.40
CA ALA A 318 -30.80 3.55 -31.71
C ALA A 318 -31.44 2.65 -32.78
N ASN A 319 -31.13 1.35 -32.79
CA ASN A 319 -31.73 0.39 -33.72
C ASN A 319 -33.22 0.15 -33.45
N ILE A 320 -33.63 0.00 -32.19
CA ILE A 320 -35.05 -0.16 -31.82
C ILE A 320 -35.85 1.09 -32.23
N LEU A 321 -35.31 2.28 -31.97
CA LEU A 321 -35.94 3.54 -32.37
C LEU A 321 -36.05 3.66 -33.90
N ARG A 322 -35.03 3.20 -34.63
CA ARG A 322 -35.08 3.15 -36.10
C ARG A 322 -36.18 2.23 -36.61
N GLN A 323 -36.32 1.04 -36.02
CA GLN A 323 -37.37 0.09 -36.40
C GLN A 323 -38.76 0.65 -36.08
N LYS A 324 -38.96 1.24 -34.89
CA LYS A 324 -40.20 1.92 -34.53
C LYS A 324 -40.52 3.08 -35.49
N GLY A 325 -39.53 3.88 -35.85
CA GLY A 325 -39.70 4.95 -36.84
C GLY A 325 -40.09 4.44 -38.22
N TYR A 326 -39.53 3.30 -38.65
CA TYR A 326 -39.93 2.64 -39.90
C TYR A 326 -41.37 2.13 -39.83
N ILE A 327 -41.75 1.46 -38.74
CA ILE A 327 -43.12 0.98 -38.52
C ILE A 327 -44.11 2.15 -38.54
N SER A 328 -43.81 3.25 -37.83
CA SER A 328 -44.65 4.45 -37.84
C SER A 328 -44.81 5.02 -39.26
N LYS A 329 -43.74 5.07 -40.05
CA LYS A 329 -43.83 5.52 -41.46
C LYS A 329 -44.63 4.55 -42.33
N ALA A 330 -44.45 3.25 -42.17
CA ALA A 330 -45.21 2.24 -42.92
C ALA A 330 -46.72 2.33 -42.60
N THR A 331 -47.07 2.55 -41.32
CA THR A 331 -48.46 2.78 -40.89
C THR A 331 -49.05 4.05 -41.52
N GLN A 332 -48.27 5.14 -41.63
CA GLN A 332 -48.73 6.37 -42.32
C GLN A 332 -49.03 6.12 -43.81
N VAL A 333 -48.14 5.41 -44.50
CA VAL A 333 -48.32 5.07 -45.92
C VAL A 333 -49.56 4.19 -46.10
N PHE A 334 -49.76 3.19 -45.23
CA PHE A 334 -50.93 2.32 -45.28
C PHE A 334 -52.26 3.10 -45.15
N PHE A 335 -52.39 3.97 -44.15
CA PHE A 335 -53.58 4.79 -43.99
C PHE A 335 -53.80 5.75 -45.17
N ALA A 336 -52.73 6.36 -45.70
CA ALA A 336 -52.82 7.21 -46.89
C ALA A 336 -53.34 6.45 -48.11
N THR A 337 -52.87 5.21 -48.34
CA THR A 337 -53.37 4.37 -49.45
C THR A 337 -54.84 3.98 -49.28
N MET A 338 -55.28 3.68 -48.05
CA MET A 338 -56.68 3.35 -47.76
C MET A 338 -57.62 4.52 -48.03
N ILE A 339 -57.21 5.75 -47.71
CA ILE A 339 -57.99 6.96 -48.00
C ILE A 339 -58.16 7.14 -49.52
N VAL A 340 -57.08 6.98 -50.29
CA VAL A 340 -57.13 7.11 -51.76
C VAL A 340 -58.06 6.07 -52.40
N ILE A 341 -57.97 4.79 -51.96
CA ILE A 341 -58.84 3.72 -52.45
C ILE A 341 -60.30 3.99 -52.06
N GLY A 342 -60.56 4.39 -50.82
CA GLY A 342 -61.91 4.70 -50.34
C GLY A 342 -62.57 5.85 -51.11
N LEU A 343 -61.81 6.92 -51.42
CA LEU A 343 -62.30 8.04 -52.24
C LEU A 343 -62.63 7.62 -53.68
N MET A 344 -61.84 6.71 -54.27
CA MET A 344 -62.09 6.18 -55.61
C MET A 344 -63.40 5.36 -55.68
N ILE A 345 -63.71 4.61 -54.63
CA ILE A 345 -64.96 3.82 -54.54
C ILE A 345 -66.16 4.74 -54.38
N ILE A 346 -66.07 5.75 -53.50
CA ILE A 346 -67.14 6.75 -53.29
C ILE A 346 -67.51 7.47 -54.59
N GLY A 347 -66.54 7.75 -55.48
CA GLY A 347 -66.82 8.37 -56.78
C GLY A 347 -67.69 7.53 -57.71
N ASN A 348 -67.84 6.23 -57.45
CA ASN A 348 -68.62 5.29 -58.26
C ASN A 348 -69.87 4.74 -57.54
N THR A 349 -70.10 5.09 -56.27
CA THR A 349 -71.22 4.55 -55.45
C THR A 349 -71.80 5.61 -54.52
N ASP A 350 -73.13 5.74 -54.44
CA ASP A 350 -73.82 6.72 -53.59
C ASP A 350 -73.92 6.33 -52.09
N ASP A 351 -72.99 5.51 -51.58
CA ASP A 351 -73.03 5.02 -50.20
C ASP A 351 -72.44 6.03 -49.19
N PHE A 352 -73.33 6.69 -48.44
CA PHE A 352 -72.96 7.64 -47.39
C PHE A 352 -72.09 7.03 -46.27
N ASN A 353 -72.25 5.74 -45.98
CA ASN A 353 -71.51 5.09 -44.89
C ASN A 353 -70.01 4.98 -45.21
N LEU A 354 -69.65 4.80 -46.48
CA LEU A 354 -68.25 4.78 -46.92
C LEU A 354 -67.57 6.14 -46.71
N GLY A 355 -68.28 7.24 -46.94
CA GLY A 355 -67.80 8.60 -46.68
C GLY A 355 -67.42 8.84 -45.21
N VAL A 356 -68.25 8.37 -44.28
CA VAL A 356 -68.00 8.49 -42.83
C VAL A 356 -66.76 7.68 -42.41
N ILE A 357 -66.57 6.48 -42.98
CA ILE A 357 -65.40 5.63 -42.70
C ILE A 357 -64.10 6.30 -43.18
N VAL A 358 -64.10 6.82 -44.42
CA VAL A 358 -62.92 7.50 -44.99
C VAL A 358 -62.57 8.75 -44.18
N PHE A 359 -63.57 9.53 -43.76
CA PHE A 359 -63.37 10.68 -42.87
C PHE A 359 -62.75 10.26 -41.52
N GLY A 360 -63.27 9.20 -40.90
CA GLY A 360 -62.73 8.66 -39.64
C GLY A 360 -61.27 8.20 -39.76
N VAL A 361 -60.91 7.50 -40.84
CA VAL A 361 -59.52 7.08 -41.12
C VAL A 361 -58.60 8.29 -41.33
N SER A 362 -59.09 9.34 -41.99
CA SER A 362 -58.33 10.59 -42.21
C SER A 362 -58.04 11.33 -40.89
N VAL A 363 -59.05 11.43 -40.00
CA VAL A 363 -58.86 11.98 -38.65
C VAL A 363 -57.87 11.15 -37.84
N MET A 364 -57.95 9.81 -37.91
CA MET A 364 -57.03 8.92 -37.22
C MET A 364 -55.59 9.07 -37.72
N LEU A 365 -55.38 9.21 -39.04
CA LEU A 365 -54.07 9.49 -39.63
C LEU A 365 -53.53 10.85 -39.18
N PHE A 366 -54.38 11.89 -39.11
CA PHE A 366 -53.98 13.21 -38.64
C PHE A 366 -53.51 13.18 -37.17
N VAL A 367 -54.28 12.54 -36.28
CA VAL A 367 -53.89 12.36 -34.87
C VAL A 367 -52.59 11.56 -34.74
N PHE A 368 -52.44 10.51 -35.54
CA PHE A 368 -51.22 9.70 -35.56
C PHE A 368 -50.00 10.48 -36.06
N ASN A 369 -50.16 11.35 -37.06
CA ASN A 369 -49.11 12.23 -37.55
C ASN A 369 -48.65 13.24 -36.50
N LEU A 370 -49.59 13.88 -35.79
CA LEU A 370 -49.29 14.76 -34.67
C LEU A 370 -48.54 14.02 -33.55
N TYR A 371 -48.94 12.78 -33.28
CA TYR A 371 -48.24 11.93 -32.31
C TYR A 371 -46.80 11.64 -32.76
N VAL A 372 -46.59 11.16 -33.98
CA VAL A 372 -45.24 10.82 -34.50
C VAL A 372 -44.32 12.03 -34.59
N GLN A 373 -44.85 13.21 -34.96
CA GLN A 373 -44.06 14.44 -35.07
C GLN A 373 -43.51 14.91 -33.71
N ARG A 374 -44.22 14.64 -32.61
CA ARG A 374 -43.71 14.91 -31.24
C ARG A 374 -42.46 14.10 -30.90
N PHE A 375 -42.25 12.92 -31.49
CA PHE A 375 -41.16 12.02 -31.09
C PHE A 375 -39.83 12.26 -31.81
N ASN A 376 -39.77 13.13 -32.83
CA ASN A 376 -38.53 13.53 -33.53
C ASN A 376 -37.46 12.42 -33.62
N PHE A 377 -37.84 11.23 -34.09
CA PHE A 377 -37.00 10.03 -34.01
C PHE A 377 -35.59 10.23 -34.57
N SER A 378 -35.44 11.08 -35.60
CA SER A 378 -34.16 11.43 -36.21
C SER A 378 -33.19 12.09 -35.22
N THR A 379 -33.66 13.06 -34.41
CA THR A 379 -32.78 13.77 -33.47
C THR A 379 -32.41 12.90 -32.28
N VAL A 380 -33.34 12.06 -31.80
CA VAL A 380 -33.10 11.13 -30.70
C VAL A 380 -32.13 10.01 -31.12
N ILE A 381 -32.31 9.43 -32.30
CA ILE A 381 -31.39 8.42 -32.85
C ILE A 381 -29.99 9.02 -33.05
N ARG A 382 -29.89 10.27 -33.53
CA ARG A 382 -28.60 10.95 -33.69
C ARG A 382 -27.89 11.10 -32.34
N LYS A 383 -28.59 11.55 -31.30
CA LYS A 383 -28.04 11.68 -29.94
C LYS A 383 -27.50 10.34 -29.40
N HIS A 384 -28.26 9.25 -29.49
CA HIS A 384 -27.79 7.93 -29.05
C HIS A 384 -26.56 7.44 -29.83
N LYS A 385 -26.46 7.74 -31.14
CA LYS A 385 -25.28 7.42 -31.94
C LYS A 385 -24.06 8.27 -31.56
N GLU A 386 -24.25 9.56 -31.30
CA GLU A 386 -23.19 10.47 -30.84
C GLU A 386 -22.65 10.02 -29.48
N SER A 387 -23.53 9.71 -28.52
CA SER A 387 -23.14 9.15 -27.22
C SER A 387 -22.41 7.81 -27.36
N ALA A 388 -22.83 6.94 -28.29
CA ALA A 388 -22.12 5.68 -28.55
C ALA A 388 -20.69 5.90 -29.07
N ILE A 389 -20.46 6.90 -29.92
CA ILE A 389 -19.13 7.26 -30.44
C ILE A 389 -18.24 7.79 -29.30
N GLU A 390 -18.76 8.68 -28.45
CA GLU A 390 -18.04 9.19 -27.28
C GLU A 390 -17.65 8.08 -26.29
N LEU A 391 -18.53 7.11 -26.07
CA LEU A 391 -18.25 5.95 -25.22
C LEU A 391 -17.14 5.07 -25.80
N LEU A 392 -17.06 4.95 -27.12
CA LEU A 392 -16.01 4.19 -27.80
C LEU A 392 -14.64 4.90 -27.66
N ASP A 393 -14.61 6.24 -27.73
CA ASP A 393 -13.42 7.03 -27.42
C ASP A 393 -12.97 6.85 -25.95
N ILE A 394 -13.90 6.96 -25.01
CA ILE A 394 -13.64 6.73 -23.57
C ILE A 394 -13.12 5.30 -23.34
N GLN A 395 -13.71 4.30 -24.00
CA GLN A 395 -13.25 2.91 -23.92
C GLN A 395 -11.82 2.76 -24.43
N LYS A 396 -11.48 3.39 -25.56
CA LYS A 396 -10.13 3.38 -26.12
C LYS A 396 -9.14 4.02 -25.16
N GLN A 397 -9.52 5.11 -24.49
CA GLN A 397 -8.69 5.77 -23.49
C GLN A 397 -8.50 4.93 -22.22
N TYR A 398 -9.52 4.22 -21.73
CA TYR A 398 -9.37 3.25 -20.63
C TYR A 398 -8.48 2.05 -21.01
N ARG A 399 -8.61 1.54 -22.24
CA ARG A 399 -7.73 0.47 -22.76
C ARG A 399 -6.29 0.94 -22.88
N ASN A 400 -6.07 2.18 -23.34
CA ASN A 400 -4.75 2.79 -23.36
C ASN A 400 -4.21 3.00 -21.94
N LEU A 401 -5.04 3.40 -20.97
CA LEU A 401 -4.65 3.52 -19.56
C LEU A 401 -4.23 2.15 -18.97
N LEU A 402 -4.94 1.07 -19.29
CA LEU A 402 -4.55 -0.30 -18.91
C LEU A 402 -3.24 -0.72 -19.56
N TYR A 403 -3.05 -0.35 -20.83
CA TYR A 403 -1.81 -0.61 -21.55
C TYR A 403 -0.64 0.19 -20.94
N GLU A 404 -0.83 1.46 -20.61
CA GLU A 404 0.15 2.31 -19.91
C GLU A 404 0.50 1.74 -18.53
N LEU A 405 -0.50 1.33 -17.74
CA LEU A 405 -0.32 0.71 -16.42
C LEU A 405 0.52 -0.59 -16.49
N ASN A 406 0.35 -1.35 -17.57
CA ASN A 406 1.00 -2.64 -17.75
C ASN A 406 2.40 -2.50 -18.37
N ASN A 407 2.60 -1.58 -19.32
CA ASN A 407 3.77 -1.57 -20.20
C ASN A 407 4.61 -0.28 -20.19
N LYS A 408 4.16 0.82 -19.55
CA LYS A 408 4.93 2.07 -19.46
C LYS A 408 5.28 2.45 -18.02
N ASN A 409 6.45 3.05 -17.84
CA ASN A 409 6.97 3.52 -16.55
C ASN A 409 6.36 4.88 -16.15
N THR A 410 5.04 5.02 -16.27
CA THR A 410 4.32 6.28 -16.02
C THR A 410 3.98 6.43 -14.54
N ASN A 411 4.07 7.66 -14.01
CA ASN A 411 3.75 7.95 -12.61
C ASN A 411 2.28 7.60 -12.29
N VAL A 412 2.09 6.84 -11.21
CA VAL A 412 0.77 6.35 -10.77
C VAL A 412 -0.18 7.50 -10.39
N ALA A 413 0.34 8.63 -9.92
CA ALA A 413 -0.45 9.83 -9.63
C ALA A 413 -1.12 10.38 -10.90
N ILE A 414 -0.36 10.48 -12.00
CA ILE A 414 -0.85 10.91 -13.31
C ILE A 414 -1.89 9.93 -13.85
N LEU A 415 -1.72 8.63 -13.63
CA LEU A 415 -2.70 7.62 -14.03
C LEU A 415 -4.01 7.70 -13.25
N ARG A 416 -3.97 8.11 -11.97
CA ARG A 416 -5.18 8.34 -11.15
C ARG A 416 -5.93 9.59 -11.61
N GLU A 417 -5.23 10.67 -11.87
CA GLU A 417 -5.81 11.90 -12.40
C GLU A 417 -6.49 11.67 -13.76
N LYS A 418 -5.79 11.01 -14.71
CA LYS A 418 -6.38 10.61 -16.00
C LYS A 418 -7.64 9.74 -15.81
N LYS A 419 -7.65 8.82 -14.84
CA LYS A 419 -8.82 7.99 -14.52
C LYS A 419 -10.00 8.85 -14.03
N GLU A 420 -9.77 9.81 -13.15
CA GLU A 420 -10.81 10.69 -12.63
C GLU A 420 -11.42 11.59 -13.71
N VAL A 421 -10.58 12.12 -14.61
CA VAL A 421 -11.02 12.88 -15.80
C VAL A 421 -11.86 11.99 -16.73
N LEU A 422 -11.47 10.74 -16.96
CA LEU A 422 -12.27 9.80 -17.74
C LEU A 422 -13.61 9.46 -17.07
N GLN A 423 -13.64 9.41 -15.74
CA GLN A 423 -14.88 9.19 -14.97
C GLN A 423 -15.80 10.41 -14.99
N SER A 424 -15.27 11.64 -14.97
CA SER A 424 -16.09 12.85 -15.10
C SER A 424 -16.68 12.98 -16.50
N ARG A 425 -15.88 12.76 -17.55
CA ARG A 425 -16.36 12.71 -18.95
C ARG A 425 -17.45 11.66 -19.13
N LEU A 426 -17.23 10.45 -18.59
CA LEU A 426 -18.21 9.37 -18.63
C LEU A 426 -19.54 9.77 -17.96
N ARG A 427 -19.51 10.45 -16.81
CA ARG A 427 -20.72 10.98 -16.15
C ARG A 427 -21.45 12.01 -17.00
N GLY A 428 -20.74 12.85 -17.74
CA GLY A 428 -21.33 13.81 -18.67
C GLY A 428 -22.11 13.16 -19.83
N VAL A 429 -21.60 12.04 -20.37
CA VAL A 429 -22.33 11.26 -21.38
C VAL A 429 -23.61 10.69 -20.79
N TYR A 430 -23.55 10.14 -19.57
CA TYR A 430 -24.71 9.57 -18.90
C TYR A 430 -25.83 10.60 -18.61
N SER A 431 -25.49 11.84 -18.26
CA SER A 431 -26.51 12.88 -18.01
C SER A 431 -27.09 13.49 -19.28
N GLY A 432 -26.36 13.45 -20.39
CA GLY A 432 -26.78 14.04 -21.67
C GLY A 432 -27.69 13.16 -22.55
N THR A 433 -27.83 11.87 -22.24
CA THR A 433 -28.56 10.91 -23.09
C THR A 433 -30.03 10.77 -22.64
N SER A 434 -30.99 10.94 -23.56
CA SER A 434 -32.42 11.01 -23.21
C SER A 434 -32.96 9.69 -22.64
N VAL A 435 -33.81 9.76 -21.60
CA VAL A 435 -34.27 8.65 -20.74
C VAL A 435 -35.22 7.63 -21.42
N PHE A 436 -35.47 7.69 -22.73
CA PHE A 436 -36.64 7.04 -23.30
C PHE A 436 -36.39 5.62 -23.89
N ILE A 437 -37.23 4.68 -23.43
CA ILE A 437 -37.82 3.50 -24.12
C ILE A 437 -37.24 2.10 -23.89
N SER A 438 -35.93 1.85 -23.75
CA SER A 438 -35.49 0.44 -23.64
C SER A 438 -35.41 -0.05 -22.18
N LYS A 439 -36.09 -1.16 -21.86
CA LYS A 439 -36.00 -1.84 -20.55
C LYS A 439 -34.54 -2.12 -20.18
N THR A 440 -33.75 -2.53 -21.18
CA THR A 440 -32.31 -2.76 -21.05
C THR A 440 -31.53 -1.50 -20.68
N TYR A 441 -31.88 -0.33 -21.24
CA TYR A 441 -31.28 0.97 -20.93
C TYR A 441 -31.63 1.44 -19.52
N LEU A 442 -32.89 1.30 -19.09
CA LEU A 442 -33.31 1.65 -17.74
C LEU A 442 -32.66 0.73 -16.68
N GLU A 443 -32.48 -0.54 -16.99
CA GLU A 443 -31.73 -1.47 -16.13
C GLU A 443 -30.24 -1.10 -16.07
N THR A 444 -29.62 -0.76 -17.20
CA THR A 444 -28.22 -0.30 -17.21
C THR A 444 -28.04 1.07 -16.55
N SER A 445 -28.89 2.06 -16.78
CA SER A 445 -28.75 3.38 -16.14
C SER A 445 -28.95 3.32 -14.62
N LYS A 446 -29.89 2.51 -14.12
CA LYS A 446 -30.13 2.29 -12.69
C LYS A 446 -28.96 1.60 -11.97
N ILE A 447 -28.31 0.63 -12.62
CA ILE A 447 -27.11 -0.03 -12.06
C ILE A 447 -25.93 0.94 -11.95
N PHE A 448 -25.90 1.98 -12.80
CA PHE A 448 -24.78 2.91 -12.92
C PHE A 448 -24.95 4.21 -12.10
N ASN A 449 -26.19 4.66 -11.87
CA ASN A 449 -26.50 5.85 -11.04
C ASN A 449 -26.57 5.57 -9.54
N ARG A 450 -26.39 4.32 -9.08
CA ARG A 450 -26.19 4.08 -7.64
C ARG A 450 -24.86 4.73 -7.24
N PRO A 451 -24.83 5.63 -6.23
CA PRO A 451 -23.58 6.00 -5.62
C PRO A 451 -22.87 4.70 -5.21
N HIS A 452 -21.55 4.65 -5.40
CA HIS A 452 -20.76 3.57 -4.84
C HIS A 452 -20.96 3.61 -3.32
N GLU A 453 -21.93 2.86 -2.80
CA GLU A 453 -21.85 2.37 -1.44
C GLU A 453 -20.52 1.63 -1.38
N ILE A 454 -19.63 2.17 -0.56
CA ILE A 454 -18.53 1.45 0.02
C ILE A 454 -19.19 0.34 0.84
N SER A 455 -19.57 -0.75 0.18
CA SER A 455 -19.81 -1.99 0.88
C SER A 455 -18.43 -2.43 1.33
N ASP A 456 -18.15 -2.17 2.61
CA ASP A 456 -17.27 -2.99 3.42
C ASP A 456 -17.63 -4.47 3.17
N GLU A 457 -17.04 -5.07 2.14
CA GLU A 457 -16.77 -6.51 2.13
C GLU A 457 -15.54 -6.75 3.00
N SER A 458 -15.63 -6.29 4.25
CA SER A 458 -14.95 -6.88 5.38
C SER A 458 -15.72 -8.14 5.77
N SER A 459 -15.63 -9.17 4.95
CA SER A 459 -15.80 -10.54 5.39
C SER A 459 -14.62 -11.33 4.86
N VAL A 460 -13.50 -11.14 5.56
CA VAL A 460 -12.39 -12.08 5.58
C VAL A 460 -12.98 -13.48 5.73
N PRO A 461 -12.83 -14.39 4.76
CA PRO A 461 -13.10 -15.79 5.03
C PRO A 461 -12.15 -16.22 6.14
N LEU A 462 -12.70 -16.66 7.28
CA LEU A 462 -11.94 -17.34 8.32
C LEU A 462 -11.05 -18.39 7.66
N HIS A 463 -9.75 -18.24 7.92
CA HIS A 463 -8.67 -19.23 7.83
C HIS A 463 -8.96 -20.49 6.99
N PRO A 464 -8.18 -20.79 5.93
CA PRO A 464 -7.88 -22.18 5.66
C PRO A 464 -7.16 -22.72 6.91
N LYS A 465 -7.79 -23.67 7.60
CA LYS A 465 -7.19 -24.46 8.69
C LYS A 465 -5.99 -25.21 8.12
N ILE A 466 -4.83 -24.55 8.09
CA ILE A 466 -3.55 -25.22 7.97
C ILE A 466 -3.29 -25.83 9.34
N LYS A 467 -3.41 -27.16 9.43
CA LYS A 467 -2.92 -27.92 10.59
C LYS A 467 -1.42 -27.67 10.70
N VAL A 468 -1.02 -26.89 11.68
CA VAL A 468 0.37 -26.71 12.08
C VAL A 468 0.76 -27.95 12.91
N PRO A 469 1.79 -28.73 12.54
CA PRO A 469 2.29 -29.78 13.41
C PRO A 469 2.87 -29.16 14.69
N ILE A 470 2.42 -29.67 15.83
CA ILE A 470 2.92 -29.30 17.16
C ILE A 470 4.26 -30.00 17.34
N TRP A 471 5.32 -29.24 17.63
CA TRP A 471 6.63 -29.78 17.98
C TRP A 471 6.61 -30.28 19.43
N GLN A 472 6.76 -31.59 19.62
CA GLN A 472 7.20 -32.19 20.87
C GLN A 472 8.54 -32.90 20.61
N GLY A 473 9.59 -32.48 21.33
CA GLY A 473 10.77 -33.31 21.56
C GLY A 473 11.95 -33.14 20.60
N ASN A 474 13.14 -33.01 21.19
CA ASN A 474 14.43 -33.03 20.52
C ASN A 474 14.74 -34.45 20.01
N LYS A 475 14.52 -34.72 18.72
CA LYS A 475 15.29 -35.71 17.92
C LYS A 475 14.92 -35.59 16.44
N PHE A 476 15.96 -35.42 15.61
CA PHE A 476 15.88 -35.28 14.16
C PHE A 476 16.05 -36.67 13.53
N PHE A 477 15.01 -37.20 12.89
CA PHE A 477 15.10 -38.35 11.98
C PHE A 477 14.60 -37.91 10.60
N MET A 478 15.45 -38.08 9.60
CA MET A 478 15.13 -37.88 8.18
C MET A 478 14.59 -39.20 7.63
N GLU A 479 13.31 -39.23 7.25
CA GLU A 479 12.75 -40.30 6.43
C GLU A 479 12.20 -39.75 5.11
N GLN A 480 12.99 -40.02 4.07
CA GLN A 480 12.59 -40.50 2.74
C GLN A 480 11.34 -39.88 2.08
N GLN A 481 11.54 -38.80 1.31
CA GLN A 481 10.73 -38.48 0.12
C GLN A 481 11.57 -37.95 -1.06
N GLU A 482 12.81 -38.42 -1.21
CA GLU A 482 13.68 -38.07 -2.35
C GLU A 482 14.30 -39.30 -3.02
N GLN A 483 13.49 -40.30 -3.38
CA GLN A 483 13.93 -41.42 -4.21
C GLN A 483 13.06 -41.73 -5.44
N ASN A 484 12.17 -40.82 -5.87
CA ASN A 484 11.39 -41.01 -7.11
C ASN A 484 11.69 -39.99 -8.23
N LEU A 485 12.88 -39.39 -8.26
CA LEU A 485 13.30 -38.51 -9.36
C LEU A 485 14.62 -38.90 -10.05
N LEU A 486 15.14 -40.10 -9.77
CA LEU A 486 16.23 -40.71 -10.52
C LEU A 486 15.92 -42.19 -10.77
N GLY A 487 15.27 -42.48 -11.90
CA GLY A 487 14.97 -43.84 -12.34
C GLY A 487 14.12 -43.90 -13.61
N ASN A 488 14.79 -43.85 -14.77
CA ASN A 488 14.45 -44.46 -16.06
C ASN A 488 12.98 -44.45 -16.56
N GLN A 489 12.65 -43.48 -17.42
CA GLN A 489 12.26 -43.60 -18.85
C GLN A 489 11.52 -42.34 -19.33
#